data_AF-A0ABD0RZ26-F1
#
_entry.id   AF-A0ABD0RZ26-F1
#
_cell.length_a   1.000
_cell.length_b   1.000
_cell.length_c   1.000
_cell.angle_alpha   90.00
_cell.angle_beta   90.00
_cell.angle_gamma   90.00
#
_symmetry.space_group_name_H-M   'P 1'
#
loop_
_entity.id
_entity.type
_entity.pdbx_description
1 polymer ?
#
loop_
_entity_poly.entity_id
_entity_poly.type
_entity_poly.pdbx_seq_one_letter_code
_entity_poly.pdbx_strand_id
1 'polypeptide(L)' 'NLLANPFNCNCHLAWLGEWLRKKRIVTGNPRCQSPYFLKEIPIQDVAIQDFACED' A
#
# COMPACT_ATOMS: atom_id res chain seq x y z
N ASN A 1 -3.05 -2.52 -14.75
CA ASN A 1 -3.83 -1.43 -14.13
C ASN A 1 -4.01 -1.81 -12.66
N LEU A 2 -3.49 -1.01 -11.72
CA LEU A 2 -3.58 -1.29 -10.27
C LEU A 2 -4.76 -0.58 -9.61
N LEU A 3 -5.50 0.24 -10.34
CA LEU A 3 -6.67 0.97 -9.84
C LEU A 3 -7.81 -0.01 -9.49
N ALA A 4 -8.56 0.30 -8.43
CA ALA A 4 -9.72 -0.46 -7.94
C ALA A 4 -9.46 -1.87 -7.37
N ASN A 5 -8.24 -2.20 -6.95
CA ASN A 5 -7.99 -3.42 -6.18
C ASN A 5 -8.17 -3.15 -4.68
N PRO A 6 -8.85 -4.04 -3.93
CA PRO A 6 -9.02 -3.90 -2.49
C PRO A 6 -7.73 -4.27 -1.75
N PHE A 7 -6.70 -3.42 -1.85
CA PHE A 7 -5.38 -3.70 -1.28
C PHE A 7 -5.46 -3.76 0.25
N ASN A 8 -5.04 -4.91 0.80
CA ASN A 8 -4.79 -5.06 2.22
C ASN A 8 -3.32 -4.69 2.51
N CYS A 9 -3.10 -3.52 3.07
CA CYS A 9 -1.78 -2.97 3.38
C CYS A 9 -1.23 -3.55 4.69
N ASN A 10 -1.11 -4.87 4.72
CA ASN A 10 -0.47 -5.62 5.80
C ASN A 10 1.00 -5.91 5.49
N CYS A 11 1.67 -6.68 6.35
CA CYS A 11 3.10 -7.01 6.21
C CYS A 11 3.46 -7.63 4.85
N HIS A 12 2.55 -8.38 4.22
CA HIS A 12 2.80 -9.01 2.91
C HIS A 12 2.80 -8.02 1.74
N LEU A 13 2.30 -6.80 1.93
CA LEU A 13 2.27 -5.75 0.91
C LEU A 13 3.38 -4.69 1.06
N ALA A 14 4.19 -4.79 2.13
CA ALA A 14 5.26 -3.83 2.42
C ALA A 14 6.24 -3.61 1.24
N TRP A 15 6.59 -4.70 0.53
CA TRP A 15 7.49 -4.65 -0.62
C TRP A 15 6.94 -3.77 -1.75
N LEU A 16 5.62 -3.75 -1.95
CA LEU A 16 4.99 -2.99 -3.02
C LEU A 16 5.05 -1.49 -2.71
N GLY A 17 4.82 -1.09 -1.46
CA GLY A 17 4.97 0.30 -1.03
C GLY A 17 6.39 0.81 -1.23
N GLU A 18 7.40 0.02 -0.84
CA GLU A 18 8.79 0.37 -1.08
C GLU A 18 9.14 0.46 -2.57
N TRP A 19 8.65 -0.48 -3.36
CA TRP A 19 8.90 -0.52 -4.80
C TRP A 19 8.27 0.68 -5.52
N LEU A 20 7.03 1.03 -5.20
CA LEU A 20 6.32 2.21 -5.75
C LEU A 20 7.05 3.51 -5.41
N ARG A 21 7.53 3.65 -4.16
CA ARG A 21 8.30 4.83 -3.74
C ARG A 21 9.60 5.00 -4.51
N LYS A 22 10.30 3.90 -4.83
CA LYS A 22 11.56 3.91 -5.59
C LYS A 22 11.36 4.12 -7.08
N LYS A 23 10.30 3.56 -7.64
CA LYS A 23 10.01 3.62 -9.08
C LYS A 23 9.00 4.74 -9.33
N ARG A 24 9.46 5.87 -9.86
CA ARG A 24 8.58 6.97 -10.34
C ARG A 24 7.80 6.55 -11.60
N ILE A 25 6.93 5.56 -11.47
CA ILE A 25 6.08 5.04 -12.54
C ILE A 25 4.65 5.53 -12.37
N VAL A 26 3.98 5.81 -13.48
CA VAL A 26 2.58 6.26 -13.47
C VAL A 26 1.67 5.04 -13.28
N THR A 27 1.43 4.65 -12.02
CA THR A 27 0.59 3.48 -11.65
C THR A 27 -0.85 3.83 -11.30
N GLY A 28 -1.23 5.10 -11.40
CA GLY A 28 -2.56 5.58 -11.02
C GLY A 28 -2.74 5.83 -9.51
N ASN A 29 -1.65 5.75 -8.71
CA ASN A 29 -1.68 6.00 -7.27
C ASN A 29 -2.61 5.03 -6.50
N PRO A 30 -2.29 3.72 -6.48
CA PRO A 30 -3.10 2.73 -5.78
C PRO A 30 -3.19 3.03 -4.28
N ARG A 31 -4.36 2.81 -3.68
CA ARG A 31 -4.68 3.11 -2.28
C ARG A 31 -5.04 1.84 -1.51
N CYS A 32 -4.76 1.84 -0.22
CA CYS A 32 -5.15 0.79 0.70
C CYS A 32 -6.67 0.80 0.93
N GLN A 33 -7.27 -0.39 1.03
CA GLN A 33 -8.67 -0.58 1.42
C GLN A 33 -8.80 -1.14 2.85
N SER A 34 -7.78 -1.86 3.32
CA SER A 34 -7.61 -2.28 4.70
C SER A 34 -6.13 -2.22 5.10
N PRO A 35 -5.79 -2.22 6.40
CA PRO A 35 -6.68 -2.08 7.56
C PRO A 35 -7.38 -0.72 7.61
N TYR A 36 -8.40 -0.57 8.48
CA TYR A 36 -9.25 0.63 8.54
C TYR A 36 -8.44 1.92 8.71
N PHE A 37 -7.40 1.91 9.54
CA PHE A 37 -6.56 3.08 9.80
C PHE A 37 -5.66 3.48 8.61
N LEU A 38 -5.50 2.60 7.61
CA LEU A 38 -4.79 2.90 6.36
C LEU A 38 -5.73 3.14 5.18
N LYS A 39 -7.04 3.02 5.36
CA LYS A 39 -8.00 3.13 4.26
C LYS A 39 -7.87 4.46 3.53
N GLU A 40 -7.90 4.41 2.20
CA GLU A 40 -7.65 5.52 1.28
C GLU A 40 -6.22 6.09 1.31
N ILE A 41 -5.30 5.61 2.14
CA ILE A 41 -3.89 6.05 2.09
C ILE A 41 -3.22 5.43 0.86
N PRO A 42 -2.49 6.21 0.03
CA PRO A 42 -1.69 5.66 -1.06
C PRO A 42 -0.66 4.65 -0.55
N ILE A 43 -0.51 3.51 -1.22
CA ILE A 43 0.38 2.43 -0.76
C ILE A 43 1.83 2.91 -0.62
N GLN A 44 2.26 3.85 -1.46
CA GLN A 44 3.62 4.43 -1.42
C GLN A 44 3.88 5.37 -0.24
N ASP A 45 2.81 5.89 0.39
CA ASP A 45 2.87 6.87 1.48
C ASP A 45 2.74 6.21 2.87
N VAL A 46 2.36 4.92 2.92
CA VAL A 46 2.28 4.15 4.17
C VAL A 46 3.69 3.94 4.74
N ALA A 47 3.88 4.20 6.03
CA ALA A 47 5.16 3.95 6.70
C ALA A 47 5.43 2.44 6.80
N ILE A 48 6.69 2.04 6.66
CA ILE A 48 7.06 0.61 6.61
C ILE A 48 6.58 -0.18 7.84
N GLN A 49 6.57 0.47 9.00
CA GLN A 49 6.13 -0.10 10.28
C GLN A 49 4.61 -0.31 10.38
N ASP A 50 3.83 0.41 9.57
CA ASP A 50 2.37 0.32 9.57
C ASP A 50 1.88 -0.83 8.67
N PHE A 51 2.75 -1.38 7.81
CA PHE A 51 2.54 -2.67 7.15
C PHE A 51 2.77 -3.81 8.15
N ALA A 52 1.82 -4.00 9.07
CA ALA A 52 1.85 -5.05 10.07
C ALA A 52 0.90 -6.21 9.69
N CYS A 53 1.21 -7.41 10.17
CA CYS A 53 0.27 -8.53 10.20
C CYS A 53 -0.09 -8.80 11.66
N GLU A 54 -1.33 -9.17 11.92
CA GLU A 54 -1.70 -9.81 13.18
C GLU A 54 -1.17 -11.24 13.15
N ASP A 55 -0.65 -11.73 14.27
CA ASP A 55 -0.22 -13.14 14.43
C ASP A 55 -1.43 -14.11 14.39
#